data_AF-A0A917K448-F1
#
_entry.id   AF-A0A917K448-F1
#
_cell.length_a   1.000
_cell.length_b   1.000
_cell.length_c   1.000
_cell.angle_alpha   90.00
_cell.angle_beta   90.00
_cell.angle_gamma   90.00
#
_symmetry.space_group_name_H-M   'P 1'
#
loop_
_entity.id
_entity.type
_entity.pdbx_description
1 polymer ?
#
loop_
_entity_poly.entity_id
_entity_poly.type
_entity_poly.pdbx_seq_one_letter_code
_entity_poly.pdbx_strand_id
1 'polypeptide(L)'
;MIRLPLTRLRALILVCLGAAGLLLSPNAVAATATRSDEARSQDAHPPYSLLQMNVCSSGYAGCYAGTEYPKIVDEVVDRIQADDVNAVTLNEACSGDVADVAARTGYHYRFATVIYRGAPLPCKSPDGRGEFGNAVLTKEAIRASEDASYSVFSGVEQRRWICVTTARGLDVCTSHLSTDGEAPGTTNSVQCAELAQVLASRHRPTLFAGDVNRHASCAPANFWTLTDAAATQAPGIQHVYGNLAAPTLEIEPTTYTDHDALVVRAGIRN
;
A
#
# COMPACT_ATOMS: atom_id res chain seq x y z
N MET A 1 -45.01 2.68 32.98
CA MET A 1 -44.41 2.28 34.27
C MET A 1 -42.99 1.82 33.95
N ILE A 2 -41.87 2.48 34.26
CA ILE A 2 -41.49 3.54 35.21
C ILE A 2 -40.43 4.41 34.49
N ARG A 3 -40.55 5.73 34.59
CA ARG A 3 -39.48 6.71 34.32
C ARG A 3 -38.83 7.07 35.67
N LEU A 4 -37.52 7.26 35.74
CA LEU A 4 -36.84 8.12 36.74
C LEU A 4 -35.43 8.55 36.24
N PRO A 5 -34.85 9.66 36.75
CA PRO A 5 -34.18 10.69 35.95
C PRO A 5 -32.75 11.08 36.42
N LEU A 6 -32.20 12.11 35.76
CA LEU A 6 -30.98 12.87 36.07
C LEU A 6 -30.75 13.21 37.55
N THR A 7 -29.48 13.25 37.98
CA THR A 7 -28.88 14.22 38.95
C THR A 7 -27.35 14.00 39.00
N ARG A 8 -26.52 14.95 38.54
CA ARG A 8 -25.86 16.04 39.29
C ARG A 8 -24.93 15.61 40.44
N LEU A 9 -23.62 15.86 40.31
CA LEU A 9 -22.69 16.36 41.37
C LEU A 9 -21.37 16.79 40.68
N ARG A 10 -20.99 18.08 40.53
CA ARG A 10 -20.48 19.11 41.47
C ARG A 10 -19.17 18.77 42.19
N ALA A 11 -18.08 19.48 41.82
CA ALA A 11 -17.09 20.22 42.67
C ALA A 11 -15.77 20.38 41.86
N LEU A 12 -15.22 21.53 41.43
CA LEU A 12 -14.90 22.87 41.99
C LEU A 12 -13.54 22.92 42.74
N ILE A 13 -12.78 24.01 42.48
CA ILE A 13 -11.66 24.62 43.27
C ILE A 13 -10.23 24.20 42.83
N LEU A 14 -9.19 25.05 42.71
CA LEU A 14 -8.97 26.51 42.58
C LEU A 14 -7.42 26.71 42.49
N VAL A 15 -6.96 27.57 41.59
CA VAL A 15 -5.93 28.63 41.74
C VAL A 15 -4.66 28.39 42.60
N CYS A 16 -3.49 28.69 42.02
CA CYS A 16 -2.45 29.51 42.68
C CYS A 16 -1.61 30.31 41.68
N LEU A 17 -1.70 31.65 41.78
CA LEU A 17 -0.79 32.64 41.20
C LEU A 17 0.53 32.69 41.97
N GLY A 18 1.60 33.08 41.28
CA GLY A 18 2.72 33.83 41.84
C GLY A 18 3.87 33.90 40.83
N ALA A 19 4.69 34.94 40.73
CA ALA A 19 4.69 36.34 41.12
C ALA A 19 5.95 36.92 40.44
N ALA A 20 5.98 38.23 40.25
CA ALA A 20 6.98 38.97 39.50
C ALA A 20 8.43 38.84 39.98
N GLY A 21 9.37 39.07 39.05
CA GLY A 21 10.79 39.30 39.34
C GLY A 21 11.53 39.92 38.15
N LEU A 22 11.43 41.24 38.00
CA LEU A 22 12.37 42.05 37.20
C LEU A 22 13.72 42.07 37.91
N LEU A 23 14.81 41.68 37.21
CA LEU A 23 16.14 42.24 37.44
C LEU A 23 16.88 42.36 36.09
N LEU A 24 17.18 43.61 35.75
CA LEU A 24 18.12 44.02 34.70
C LEU A 24 19.55 43.72 35.13
N SER A 25 20.38 43.22 34.22
CA SER A 25 21.84 43.49 34.19
C SER A 25 22.41 43.23 32.79
N PRO A 26 23.19 44.18 32.23
CA PRO A 26 23.83 44.05 30.93
C PRO A 26 25.24 43.48 31.09
N ASN A 27 25.53 42.35 30.46
CA ASN A 27 26.90 41.94 30.19
C ASN A 27 26.98 41.38 28.77
N ALA A 28 27.51 42.22 27.88
CA ALA A 28 27.96 41.83 26.57
C ALA A 28 29.15 40.88 26.73
N VAL A 29 28.94 39.60 26.44
CA VAL A 29 30.02 38.67 26.10
C VAL A 29 29.79 38.30 24.65
N ALA A 30 30.73 38.72 23.80
CA ALA A 30 30.78 38.35 22.40
C ALA A 30 30.92 36.83 22.30
N ALA A 31 29.80 36.14 22.12
CA ALA A 31 29.79 34.76 21.69
C ALA A 31 30.20 34.76 20.22
N THR A 32 31.44 34.36 19.98
CA THR A 32 31.90 33.85 18.68
C THR A 32 30.90 32.81 18.22
N ALA A 33 30.05 33.20 17.27
CA ALA A 33 29.18 32.29 16.56
C ALA A 33 30.07 31.35 15.73
N THR A 34 30.51 30.26 16.35
CA THR A 34 30.81 29.05 15.62
C THR A 34 29.50 28.64 14.97
N ARG A 35 29.33 29.05 13.70
CA ARG A 35 28.45 28.36 12.76
C ARG A 35 28.92 26.92 12.75
N SER A 36 28.35 26.12 13.65
CA SER A 36 28.28 24.69 13.46
C SER A 36 27.70 24.50 12.08
N ASP A 37 28.43 23.78 11.25
CA ASP A 37 28.00 23.30 9.95
C ASP A 37 26.55 22.80 10.06
N GLU A 38 25.58 23.66 9.69
CA GLU A 38 24.45 23.19 8.91
C GLU A 38 25.07 22.65 7.63
N ALA A 39 25.54 21.41 7.72
CA ALA A 39 25.64 20.52 6.59
C ALA A 39 24.29 20.67 5.90
N ARG A 40 24.28 21.44 4.81
CA ARG A 40 23.15 21.55 3.90
C ARG A 40 22.60 20.14 3.75
N SER A 41 21.38 19.92 4.21
CA SER A 41 20.56 18.81 3.74
C SER A 41 20.34 19.05 2.25
N GLN A 42 21.37 18.77 1.44
CA GLN A 42 21.28 18.81 0.00
C GLN A 42 20.33 17.67 -0.39
N ASP A 43 19.16 18.08 -0.86
CA ASP A 43 18.34 17.31 -1.80
C ASP A 43 17.90 15.92 -1.34
N ALA A 44 17.47 15.78 -0.08
CA ALA A 44 16.61 14.65 0.27
C ALA A 44 15.23 14.89 -0.38
N HIS A 45 15.05 14.43 -1.62
CA HIS A 45 13.73 14.33 -2.22
C HIS A 45 12.79 13.60 -1.24
N PRO A 46 11.52 14.03 -1.13
CA PRO A 46 10.57 13.32 -0.28
C PRO A 46 10.53 11.84 -0.70
N PRO A 47 10.45 10.91 0.27
CA PRO A 47 10.44 9.50 -0.04
C PRO A 47 9.28 9.17 -0.98
N TYR A 48 9.50 8.22 -1.88
CA TYR A 48 8.43 7.67 -2.69
C TYR A 48 7.56 6.77 -1.83
N SER A 49 6.28 7.10 -1.72
CA SER A 49 5.32 6.39 -0.89
C SER A 49 4.38 5.51 -1.72
N LEU A 50 4.07 4.33 -1.22
CA LEU A 50 3.16 3.39 -1.88
C LEU A 50 2.21 2.77 -0.86
N LEU A 51 0.91 2.73 -1.20
CA LEU A 51 -0.12 1.97 -0.50
C LEU A 51 -0.37 0.65 -1.23
N GLN A 52 -0.47 -0.45 -0.50
CA GLN A 52 -0.89 -1.75 -1.01
C GLN A 52 -2.10 -2.25 -0.23
N MET A 53 -3.15 -2.64 -0.96
CA MET A 53 -4.30 -3.36 -0.41
C MET A 53 -4.75 -4.55 -1.30
N ASN A 54 -4.88 -5.74 -0.73
CA ASN A 54 -5.78 -6.77 -1.28
C ASN A 54 -7.20 -6.43 -0.82
N VAL A 55 -8.08 -6.08 -1.77
CA VAL A 55 -9.41 -5.53 -1.45
C VAL A 55 -10.51 -6.58 -1.43
N CYS A 56 -10.21 -7.85 -1.76
CA CYS A 56 -11.18 -8.96 -1.73
C CYS A 56 -12.53 -8.65 -2.43
N SER A 57 -12.53 -7.78 -3.44
CA SER A 57 -13.73 -7.03 -3.80
C SER A 57 -14.51 -7.63 -4.96
N SER A 58 -14.07 -8.76 -5.50
CA SER A 58 -14.59 -9.35 -6.74
C SER A 58 -16.02 -9.86 -6.70
N GLY A 59 -16.58 -10.04 -5.50
CA GLY A 59 -17.89 -10.67 -5.30
C GLY A 59 -17.90 -12.18 -5.61
N TYR A 60 -16.75 -12.79 -5.92
CA TYR A 60 -16.61 -14.24 -5.94
C TYR A 60 -16.37 -14.78 -4.53
N ALA A 61 -16.92 -15.96 -4.25
CA ALA A 61 -17.04 -16.51 -2.92
C ALA A 61 -15.67 -16.69 -2.22
N GLY A 62 -15.58 -16.21 -0.97
CA GLY A 62 -14.65 -16.73 0.04
C GLY A 62 -13.56 -15.80 0.54
N CYS A 63 -13.29 -14.64 -0.09
CA CYS A 63 -12.17 -13.78 0.34
C CYS A 63 -12.44 -13.19 1.73
N TYR A 64 -13.52 -12.41 1.88
CA TYR A 64 -13.93 -11.95 3.20
C TYR A 64 -15.45 -11.75 3.31
N ALA A 65 -16.07 -12.39 4.30
CA ALA A 65 -17.51 -12.26 4.55
C ALA A 65 -17.92 -10.85 5.02
N GLY A 66 -16.96 -10.07 5.54
CA GLY A 66 -17.16 -8.69 5.99
C GLY A 66 -16.96 -7.64 4.90
N THR A 67 -16.68 -8.03 3.64
CA THR A 67 -16.56 -7.05 2.56
C THR A 67 -17.93 -6.43 2.26
N GLU A 68 -18.01 -5.11 2.46
CA GLU A 68 -19.21 -4.32 2.20
C GLU A 68 -18.99 -3.39 1.01
N TYR A 69 -19.76 -3.58 -0.06
CA TYR A 69 -19.78 -2.65 -1.19
C TYR A 69 -20.87 -1.56 -1.00
N PRO A 70 -20.60 -0.27 -1.30
CA PRO A 70 -19.36 0.28 -1.86
C PRO A 70 -18.29 0.70 -0.81
N LYS A 71 -18.49 0.40 0.48
CA LYS A 71 -17.62 0.90 1.56
C LYS A 71 -16.15 0.50 1.44
N ILE A 72 -15.83 -0.67 0.87
CA ILE A 72 -14.44 -1.04 0.57
C ILE A 72 -13.79 -0.08 -0.45
N VAL A 73 -14.55 0.44 -1.41
CA VAL A 73 -14.05 1.45 -2.36
C VAL A 73 -13.82 2.78 -1.65
N ASP A 74 -14.72 3.15 -0.74
CA ASP A 74 -14.58 4.35 0.09
C ASP A 74 -13.34 4.26 0.99
N GLU A 75 -13.10 3.11 1.65
CA GLU A 75 -11.94 2.88 2.50
C GLU A 75 -10.62 3.01 1.71
N VAL A 76 -10.56 2.48 0.48
CA VAL A 76 -9.39 2.67 -0.40
C VAL A 76 -9.15 4.17 -0.68
N VAL A 77 -10.20 4.92 -1.02
CA VAL A 77 -10.08 6.37 -1.29
C VAL A 77 -9.64 7.15 -0.06
N ASP A 78 -10.25 6.87 1.10
CA ASP A 78 -9.95 7.53 2.36
C ASP A 78 -8.49 7.31 2.76
N ARG A 79 -7.96 6.08 2.58
CA ARG A 79 -6.55 5.75 2.84
C ARG A 79 -5.59 6.48 1.91
N ILE A 80 -5.88 6.48 0.60
CA ILE A 80 -5.07 7.23 -0.37
C ILE A 80 -4.97 8.71 0.01
N GLN A 81 -6.08 9.30 0.46
CA GLN A 81 -6.14 10.71 0.86
C GLN A 81 -5.46 10.97 2.21
N ALA A 82 -5.63 10.07 3.18
CA ALA A 82 -5.05 10.20 4.52
C ALA A 82 -3.52 10.06 4.49
N ASP A 83 -3.00 9.12 3.72
CA ASP A 83 -1.56 8.83 3.64
C ASP A 83 -0.79 9.69 2.64
N ASP A 84 -1.52 10.37 1.76
CA ASP A 84 -0.99 11.18 0.65
C ASP A 84 0.08 10.43 -0.18
N VAL A 85 -0.17 9.15 -0.49
CA VAL A 85 0.82 8.30 -1.17
C VAL A 85 1.18 8.78 -2.58
N ASN A 86 2.20 8.19 -3.20
CA ASN A 86 2.57 8.47 -4.60
C ASN A 86 2.02 7.41 -5.56
N ALA A 87 1.91 6.18 -5.09
CA ALA A 87 1.37 5.07 -5.83
C ALA A 87 0.48 4.18 -4.95
N VAL A 88 -0.37 3.41 -5.60
CA VAL A 88 -1.25 2.42 -4.99
C VAL A 88 -1.14 1.15 -5.79
N THR A 89 -1.06 0.01 -5.13
CA THR A 89 -1.27 -1.28 -5.75
C THR A 89 -2.49 -1.95 -5.14
N LEU A 90 -3.36 -2.48 -5.98
CA LEU A 90 -4.57 -3.18 -5.54
C LEU A 90 -4.57 -4.59 -6.09
N ASN A 91 -4.75 -5.58 -5.21
CA ASN A 91 -5.04 -6.95 -5.60
C ASN A 91 -6.51 -7.26 -5.36
N GLU A 92 -7.02 -8.24 -6.11
CA GLU A 92 -8.44 -8.65 -6.07
C GLU A 92 -9.46 -7.52 -6.30
N ALA A 93 -9.06 -6.55 -7.12
CA ALA A 93 -9.86 -5.38 -7.42
C ALA A 93 -10.74 -5.60 -8.66
N CYS A 94 -11.75 -4.75 -8.78
CA CYS A 94 -12.60 -4.66 -9.96
C CYS A 94 -12.22 -3.43 -10.80
N SER A 95 -12.09 -3.59 -12.12
CA SER A 95 -11.58 -2.52 -12.99
C SER A 95 -12.45 -1.25 -13.00
N GLY A 96 -13.76 -1.39 -12.81
CA GLY A 96 -14.68 -0.26 -12.66
C GLY A 96 -14.49 0.48 -11.35
N ASP A 97 -14.25 -0.24 -10.24
CA ASP A 97 -13.98 0.39 -8.95
C ASP A 97 -12.61 1.09 -8.95
N VAL A 98 -11.60 0.49 -9.58
CA VAL A 98 -10.29 1.12 -9.77
C VAL A 98 -10.42 2.42 -10.55
N ALA A 99 -11.29 2.45 -11.57
CA ALA A 99 -11.58 3.67 -12.31
C ALA A 99 -12.29 4.73 -11.44
N ASP A 100 -13.21 4.32 -10.55
CA ASP A 100 -13.85 5.22 -9.58
C ASP A 100 -12.84 5.80 -8.58
N VAL A 101 -12.00 4.94 -7.98
CA VAL A 101 -10.90 5.37 -7.08
C VAL A 101 -10.00 6.37 -7.80
N ALA A 102 -9.58 6.07 -9.03
CA ALA A 102 -8.74 6.96 -9.83
C ALA A 102 -9.42 8.32 -10.08
N ALA A 103 -10.71 8.33 -10.43
CA ALA A 103 -11.48 9.56 -10.65
C ALA A 103 -11.62 10.40 -9.37
N ARG A 104 -11.85 9.75 -8.22
CA ARG A 104 -12.03 10.42 -6.92
C ARG A 104 -10.74 10.96 -6.32
N THR A 105 -9.60 10.37 -6.67
CA THR A 105 -8.27 10.73 -6.14
C THR A 105 -7.43 11.54 -7.12
N GLY A 106 -7.81 11.59 -8.39
CA GLY A 106 -7.04 12.22 -9.47
C GLY A 106 -5.83 11.40 -9.93
N TYR A 107 -5.77 10.12 -9.59
CA TYR A 107 -4.66 9.23 -9.96
C TYR A 107 -4.81 8.73 -11.40
N HIS A 108 -3.68 8.43 -12.02
CA HIS A 108 -3.61 7.64 -13.25
C HIS A 108 -3.60 6.16 -12.89
N TYR A 109 -4.17 5.29 -13.73
CA TYR A 109 -4.15 3.85 -13.44
C TYR A 109 -3.87 2.97 -14.65
N ARG A 110 -3.44 1.74 -14.37
CA ARG A 110 -3.44 0.60 -15.28
C ARG A 110 -3.97 -0.63 -14.54
N PHE A 111 -4.56 -1.53 -15.31
CA PHE A 111 -5.24 -2.71 -14.80
C PHE A 111 -4.81 -3.94 -15.60
N ALA A 112 -4.57 -5.05 -14.91
CA ALA A 112 -4.32 -6.35 -15.52
C ALA A 112 -5.43 -7.32 -15.14
N THR A 113 -6.25 -7.68 -16.13
CA THR A 113 -7.41 -8.55 -15.97
C THR A 113 -7.01 -10.02 -15.85
N VAL A 114 -7.48 -10.67 -14.79
CA VAL A 114 -7.32 -12.12 -14.60
C VAL A 114 -8.17 -12.89 -15.61
N ILE A 115 -7.59 -13.95 -16.17
CA ILE A 115 -8.27 -14.87 -17.08
C ILE A 115 -8.72 -16.10 -16.31
N TYR A 116 -10.02 -16.34 -16.23
CA TYR A 116 -10.62 -17.47 -15.55
C TYR A 116 -11.33 -18.38 -16.56
N ARG A 117 -10.93 -19.65 -16.63
CA ARG A 117 -11.45 -20.61 -17.63
C ARG A 117 -11.34 -20.10 -19.08
N GLY A 118 -10.26 -19.38 -19.38
CA GLY A 118 -9.98 -18.87 -20.74
C GLY A 118 -10.71 -17.59 -21.13
N ALA A 119 -11.43 -16.93 -20.21
CA ALA A 119 -12.08 -15.64 -20.45
C ALA A 119 -11.78 -14.64 -19.32
N PRO A 120 -11.87 -13.32 -19.57
CA PRO A 120 -11.90 -12.31 -18.50
C PRO A 120 -12.93 -12.65 -17.43
N LEU A 121 -12.56 -12.52 -16.16
CA LEU A 121 -13.47 -12.77 -15.03
C LEU A 121 -14.23 -11.48 -14.68
N PRO A 122 -15.55 -11.38 -14.92
CA PRO A 122 -16.32 -10.18 -14.57
C PRO A 122 -16.54 -10.11 -13.07
N CYS A 123 -16.35 -8.94 -12.44
CA CYS A 123 -16.71 -8.76 -11.04
C CYS A 123 -18.21 -8.91 -10.81
N LYS A 124 -18.56 -9.41 -9.61
CA LYS A 124 -19.92 -9.68 -9.16
C LYS A 124 -20.29 -8.80 -7.97
N SER A 125 -21.59 -8.73 -7.71
CA SER A 125 -22.17 -8.22 -6.46
C SER A 125 -21.70 -6.81 -6.05
N PRO A 126 -22.27 -5.74 -6.61
CA PRO A 126 -23.21 -5.72 -7.74
C PRO A 126 -22.54 -5.99 -9.09
N ASP A 127 -23.35 -6.35 -10.09
CA ASP A 127 -22.89 -6.46 -11.47
C ASP A 127 -22.49 -5.10 -12.05
N GLY A 128 -21.67 -5.11 -13.11
CA GLY A 128 -21.28 -3.89 -13.84
C GLY A 128 -20.03 -3.20 -13.29
N ARG A 129 -19.34 -3.80 -12.32
CA ARG A 129 -18.08 -3.29 -11.73
C ARG A 129 -16.83 -3.57 -12.58
N GLY A 130 -17.00 -4.08 -13.80
CA GLY A 130 -15.92 -4.41 -14.70
C GLY A 130 -15.33 -5.80 -14.47
N GLU A 131 -14.02 -5.92 -14.58
CA GLU A 131 -13.29 -7.18 -14.60
C GLU A 131 -12.41 -7.32 -13.35
N PHE A 132 -12.19 -8.55 -12.89
CA PHE A 132 -11.36 -8.87 -11.74
C PHE A 132 -9.87 -8.90 -12.10
N GLY A 133 -9.03 -8.38 -11.20
CA GLY A 133 -7.59 -8.44 -11.39
C GLY A 133 -6.79 -7.52 -10.47
N ASN A 134 -5.64 -7.09 -11.00
CA ASN A 134 -4.65 -6.29 -10.28
C ASN A 134 -4.56 -4.89 -10.89
N ALA A 135 -4.32 -3.89 -10.05
CA ALA A 135 -4.19 -2.51 -10.48
C ALA A 135 -2.93 -1.83 -9.92
N VAL A 136 -2.38 -0.92 -10.70
CA VAL A 136 -1.45 0.10 -10.22
C VAL A 136 -2.04 1.47 -10.50
N LEU A 137 -2.12 2.30 -9.47
CA LEU A 137 -2.51 3.70 -9.57
C LEU A 137 -1.32 4.58 -9.16
N THR A 138 -1.13 5.72 -9.82
CA THR A 138 -0.06 6.66 -9.51
C THR A 138 -0.57 8.09 -9.56
N LYS A 139 -0.15 8.92 -8.60
CA LYS A 139 -0.45 10.36 -8.60
C LYS A 139 0.13 11.08 -9.83
N GLU A 140 1.24 10.56 -10.35
CA GLU A 140 1.91 11.06 -11.54
C GLU A 140 1.49 10.30 -12.80
N ALA A 141 1.70 10.90 -13.96
CA ALA A 141 1.41 10.25 -15.24
C ALA A 141 2.17 8.94 -15.42
N ILE A 142 1.46 7.91 -15.88
CA ILE A 142 2.05 6.63 -16.31
C ILE A 142 2.59 6.78 -17.72
N ARG A 143 3.90 6.55 -17.90
CA ARG A 143 4.62 6.69 -19.17
C ARG A 143 4.64 5.40 -19.98
N ALA A 144 4.73 4.27 -19.29
CA ALA A 144 4.70 2.95 -19.90
C ALA A 144 4.03 1.97 -18.94
N SER A 145 3.53 0.86 -19.46
CA SER A 145 2.97 -0.23 -18.68
C SER A 145 3.21 -1.55 -19.38
N GLU A 146 3.43 -2.59 -18.59
CA GLU A 146 3.64 -3.95 -19.03
C GLU A 146 2.93 -4.90 -18.06
N ASP A 147 2.24 -5.91 -18.58
CA ASP A 147 1.60 -6.95 -17.79
C ASP A 147 1.63 -8.28 -18.53
N ALA A 148 1.68 -9.39 -17.78
CA ALA A 148 1.62 -10.72 -18.34
C ALA A 148 1.02 -11.74 -17.36
N SER A 149 0.50 -12.84 -17.90
CA SER A 149 0.20 -14.04 -17.11
C SER A 149 1.48 -14.72 -16.67
N TYR A 150 1.43 -15.35 -15.49
CA TYR A 150 2.43 -16.36 -15.13
C TYR A 150 2.33 -17.59 -16.04
N SER A 151 3.44 -18.32 -16.17
CA SER A 151 3.51 -19.51 -17.02
C SER A 151 2.69 -20.69 -16.49
N VAL A 152 2.42 -20.70 -15.17
CA VAL A 152 1.62 -21.71 -14.49
C VAL A 152 0.47 -21.08 -13.71
N PHE A 153 -0.61 -21.85 -13.55
CA PHE A 153 -1.76 -21.47 -12.75
C PHE A 153 -2.38 -22.68 -12.05
N SER A 154 -2.95 -22.44 -10.87
CA SER A 154 -3.67 -23.46 -10.10
C SER A 154 -5.14 -23.45 -10.48
N GLY A 155 -5.68 -24.63 -10.80
CA GLY A 155 -7.07 -24.79 -11.21
C GLY A 155 -7.39 -24.06 -12.51
N VAL A 156 -8.14 -22.98 -12.43
CA VAL A 156 -8.74 -22.31 -13.60
C VAL A 156 -8.44 -20.81 -13.67
N GLU A 157 -7.72 -20.25 -12.70
CA GLU A 157 -7.44 -18.82 -12.57
C GLU A 157 -6.01 -18.50 -13.02
N GLN A 158 -5.86 -17.83 -14.16
CA GLN A 158 -4.57 -17.36 -14.67
C GLN A 158 -4.22 -16.01 -14.05
N ARG A 159 -3.41 -16.06 -12.98
CA ARG A 159 -2.92 -14.87 -12.28
C ARG A 159 -1.88 -14.12 -13.11
N ARG A 160 -1.78 -12.81 -12.89
CA ARG A 160 -0.96 -11.88 -13.68
C ARG A 160 -0.19 -10.93 -12.78
N TRP A 161 0.95 -10.47 -13.27
CA TRP A 161 1.64 -9.30 -12.74
C TRP A 161 1.42 -8.09 -13.65
N ILE A 162 1.55 -6.89 -13.10
CA ILE A 162 1.56 -5.63 -13.84
C ILE A 162 2.61 -4.70 -13.26
N CYS A 163 3.32 -4.00 -14.13
CA CYS A 163 4.26 -2.94 -13.81
C CYS A 163 3.95 -1.68 -14.62
N VAL A 164 4.13 -0.51 -14.01
CA VAL A 164 4.00 0.79 -14.68
C VAL A 164 5.27 1.61 -14.44
N THR A 165 5.71 2.33 -15.47
CA THR A 165 6.78 3.33 -15.33
C THR A 165 6.15 4.70 -15.14
N THR A 166 6.50 5.38 -14.05
CA THR A 166 5.97 6.71 -13.69
C THR A 166 6.71 7.84 -14.42
N ALA A 167 6.15 9.05 -14.38
CA ALA A 167 6.80 10.24 -14.95
C ALA A 167 8.14 10.58 -14.28
N ARG A 168 8.35 10.18 -13.01
CA ARG A 168 9.65 10.27 -12.32
C ARG A 168 10.63 9.14 -12.68
N GLY A 169 10.22 8.19 -13.52
CA GLY A 169 11.09 7.12 -13.98
C GLY A 169 11.29 5.98 -12.98
N LEU A 170 10.33 5.78 -12.06
CA LEU A 170 10.26 4.60 -11.20
C LEU A 170 9.35 3.54 -11.84
N ASP A 171 9.66 2.27 -11.60
CA ASP A 171 8.75 1.17 -11.88
C ASP A 171 7.95 0.82 -10.62
N VAL A 172 6.62 0.81 -10.73
CA VAL A 172 5.71 0.34 -9.66
C VAL A 172 5.00 -0.90 -10.15
N CYS A 173 5.15 -2.00 -9.42
CA CYS A 173 4.66 -3.31 -9.79
C CYS A 173 3.73 -3.91 -8.73
N THR A 174 2.82 -4.76 -9.17
CA THR A 174 2.04 -5.61 -8.28
C THR A 174 1.73 -6.96 -8.91
N SER A 175 1.39 -7.92 -8.07
CA SER A 175 0.94 -9.24 -8.45
C SER A 175 0.14 -9.85 -7.31
N HIS A 176 -0.69 -10.83 -7.64
CA HIS A 176 -1.34 -11.73 -6.70
C HIS A 176 -0.92 -13.16 -7.05
N LEU A 177 -0.22 -13.90 -6.17
CA LEU A 177 0.29 -15.26 -6.47
C LEU A 177 -0.65 -16.35 -5.95
N SER A 178 -0.63 -17.54 -6.54
CA SER A 178 -1.52 -18.66 -6.18
C SER A 178 -1.45 -19.07 -4.70
N THR A 179 -2.54 -19.61 -4.17
CA THR A 179 -2.71 -19.97 -2.75
C THR A 179 -2.34 -21.44 -2.44
N ASP A 180 -1.76 -22.17 -3.40
CA ASP A 180 -1.53 -23.62 -3.29
C ASP A 180 -0.28 -24.00 -2.47
N GLY A 181 0.25 -23.06 -1.68
CA GLY A 181 1.33 -23.25 -0.73
C GLY A 181 2.73 -23.07 -1.31
N GLU A 182 3.75 -23.04 -0.45
CA GLU A 182 5.11 -22.60 -0.79
C GLU A 182 6.10 -23.71 -1.14
N ALA A 183 5.70 -24.97 -1.01
CA ALA A 183 6.59 -26.11 -1.20
C ALA A 183 7.15 -26.12 -2.64
N PRO A 184 8.38 -26.63 -2.85
CA PRO A 184 8.95 -26.74 -4.19
C PRO A 184 8.01 -27.51 -5.14
N GLY A 185 7.72 -26.91 -6.30
CA GLY A 185 6.87 -27.51 -7.33
C GLY A 185 5.40 -27.11 -7.26
N THR A 186 4.96 -26.37 -6.25
CA THR A 186 3.63 -25.73 -6.26
C THR A 186 3.56 -24.61 -7.29
N THR A 187 2.35 -24.22 -7.70
CA THR A 187 2.13 -23.09 -8.60
C THR A 187 2.73 -21.81 -8.01
N ASN A 188 2.45 -21.52 -6.73
CA ASN A 188 3.05 -20.37 -6.05
C ASN A 188 4.58 -20.37 -6.12
N SER A 189 5.24 -21.52 -5.87
CA SER A 189 6.70 -21.60 -5.90
C SER A 189 7.30 -21.23 -7.26
N VAL A 190 6.65 -21.66 -8.34
CA VAL A 190 7.06 -21.34 -9.72
C VAL A 190 6.77 -19.87 -10.04
N GLN A 191 5.58 -19.38 -9.71
CA GLN A 191 5.21 -17.97 -9.92
C GLN A 191 6.12 -17.01 -9.14
N CYS A 192 6.54 -17.40 -7.93
CA CYS A 192 7.48 -16.64 -7.12
C CYS A 192 8.86 -16.51 -7.80
N ALA A 193 9.35 -17.61 -8.40
CA ALA A 193 10.59 -17.58 -9.17
C ALA A 193 10.47 -16.73 -10.44
N GLU A 194 9.32 -16.77 -11.13
CA GLU A 194 9.02 -15.90 -12.27
C GLU A 194 8.94 -14.43 -11.85
N LEU A 195 8.26 -14.12 -10.76
CA LEU A 195 8.17 -12.76 -10.22
C LEU A 195 9.56 -12.21 -9.89
N ALA A 196 10.43 -13.02 -9.28
CA ALA A 196 11.82 -12.65 -9.02
C ALA A 196 12.57 -12.26 -10.31
N GLN A 197 12.36 -13.00 -11.42
CA GLN A 197 12.95 -12.69 -12.73
C GLN A 197 12.37 -11.41 -13.33
N VAL A 198 11.05 -11.21 -13.24
CA VAL A 198 10.38 -9.98 -13.70
C VAL A 198 10.99 -8.78 -12.98
N LEU A 199 11.12 -8.82 -11.66
CA LEU A 199 11.69 -7.73 -10.87
C LEU A 199 13.19 -7.54 -11.14
N ALA A 200 13.97 -8.62 -11.27
CA ALA A 200 15.38 -8.55 -11.60
C ALA A 200 15.67 -7.95 -12.99
N SER A 201 14.73 -8.08 -13.93
CA SER A 201 14.83 -7.48 -15.27
C SER A 201 14.62 -5.96 -15.27
N ARG A 202 14.12 -5.37 -14.19
CA ARG A 202 13.86 -3.93 -14.12
C ARG A 202 15.17 -3.16 -13.96
N HIS A 203 15.40 -2.21 -14.85
CA HIS A 203 16.61 -1.38 -14.84
C HIS A 203 16.43 -0.03 -14.13
N ARG A 204 15.21 0.29 -13.71
CA ARG A 204 14.86 1.52 -13.00
C ARG A 204 14.79 1.26 -11.49
N PRO A 205 14.76 2.31 -10.65
CA PRO A 205 14.31 2.15 -9.26
C PRO A 205 12.90 1.54 -9.26
N THR A 206 12.71 0.47 -8.50
CA THR A 206 11.49 -0.34 -8.52
C THR A 206 10.93 -0.51 -7.12
N LEU A 207 9.61 -0.35 -7.01
CA LEU A 207 8.81 -0.81 -5.88
C LEU A 207 7.80 -1.84 -6.38
N PHE A 208 7.75 -2.97 -5.70
CA PHE A 208 6.70 -3.97 -5.83
C PHE A 208 5.91 -4.01 -4.54
N ALA A 209 4.59 -4.13 -4.61
CA ALA A 209 3.80 -4.53 -3.46
C ALA A 209 2.56 -5.32 -3.89
N GLY A 210 2.30 -6.43 -3.20
CA GLY A 210 1.12 -7.25 -3.43
C GLY A 210 1.02 -8.45 -2.51
N ASP A 211 -0.13 -9.12 -2.56
CA ASP A 211 -0.38 -10.38 -1.90
C ASP A 211 0.33 -11.53 -2.65
N VAL A 212 1.37 -12.07 -2.05
CA VAL A 212 2.14 -13.16 -2.65
C VAL A 212 1.72 -14.53 -2.12
N ASN A 213 0.68 -14.62 -1.26
CA ASN A 213 0.15 -15.86 -0.68
C ASN A 213 1.24 -16.78 -0.11
N ARG A 214 2.27 -16.18 0.47
CA ARG A 214 3.44 -16.86 0.99
C ARG A 214 4.21 -16.01 1.99
N HIS A 215 4.88 -16.66 2.93
CA HIS A 215 5.76 -16.06 3.92
C HIS A 215 7.21 -15.87 3.42
N ALA A 216 7.73 -16.78 2.60
CA ALA A 216 9.09 -16.62 2.07
C ALA A 216 9.12 -15.57 0.95
N SER A 217 10.17 -14.75 0.92
CA SER A 217 10.32 -13.69 -0.08
C SER A 217 10.52 -14.21 -1.51
N CYS A 218 9.92 -13.52 -2.49
CA CYS A 218 10.23 -13.65 -3.92
C CYS A 218 11.21 -12.58 -4.43
N ALA A 219 11.71 -11.70 -3.56
CA ALA A 219 12.55 -10.60 -3.98
C ALA A 219 13.87 -11.11 -4.59
N PRO A 220 14.34 -10.52 -5.71
CA PRO A 220 15.69 -10.78 -6.18
C PRO A 220 16.74 -10.21 -5.19
N ALA A 221 17.98 -10.69 -5.26
CA ALA A 221 19.02 -10.42 -4.25
C ALA A 221 19.35 -8.93 -4.02
N ASN A 222 19.11 -8.06 -5.01
CA ASN A 222 19.34 -6.62 -4.92
C ASN A 222 18.13 -5.83 -4.39
N PHE A 223 17.07 -6.51 -3.96
CA PHE A 223 15.88 -5.91 -3.39
C PHE A 223 15.82 -6.21 -1.88
N TRP A 224 15.39 -5.23 -1.10
CA TRP A 224 14.94 -5.48 0.28
C TRP A 224 13.54 -6.10 0.26
N THR A 225 13.15 -6.71 1.38
CA THR A 225 11.82 -7.26 1.61
C THR A 225 11.25 -6.72 2.91
N LEU A 226 10.01 -6.23 2.87
CA LEU A 226 9.18 -5.93 4.02
C LEU A 226 7.87 -6.72 3.88
N THR A 227 7.30 -7.15 5.01
CA THR A 227 6.13 -8.05 5.03
C THR A 227 5.14 -7.59 6.08
N ASP A 228 3.87 -7.94 5.88
CA ASP A 228 2.79 -7.75 6.85
C ASP A 228 2.75 -8.82 7.96
N ALA A 229 3.91 -9.38 8.36
CA ALA A 229 3.99 -10.44 9.37
C ALA A 229 3.41 -10.04 10.75
N ALA A 230 3.27 -8.74 11.02
CA ALA A 230 2.66 -8.20 12.24
C ALA A 230 1.19 -7.74 12.03
N ALA A 231 0.60 -7.99 10.86
CA ALA A 231 -0.81 -7.70 10.61
C ALA A 231 -1.73 -8.50 11.53
N THR A 232 -2.91 -7.95 11.78
CA THR A 232 -3.96 -8.65 12.53
C THR A 232 -4.69 -9.64 11.63
N GLN A 233 -4.87 -9.28 10.35
CA GLN A 233 -5.62 -10.06 9.38
C GLN A 233 -4.67 -10.62 8.31
N ALA A 234 -4.78 -11.92 8.05
CA ALA A 234 -3.95 -12.69 7.11
C ALA A 234 -2.43 -12.37 7.18
N PRO A 235 -1.77 -12.49 8.35
CA PRO A 235 -0.41 -12.00 8.52
C PRO A 235 0.63 -12.74 7.68
N GLY A 236 1.55 -11.97 7.12
CA GLY A 236 2.79 -12.43 6.51
C GLY A 236 2.64 -12.94 5.08
N ILE A 237 1.58 -12.57 4.36
CA ILE A 237 1.37 -12.96 2.95
C ILE A 237 1.39 -11.77 1.98
N GLN A 238 1.25 -10.54 2.48
CA GLN A 238 1.45 -9.34 1.66
C GLN A 238 2.86 -8.81 1.82
N HIS A 239 3.55 -8.67 0.69
CA HIS A 239 4.94 -8.30 0.67
C HIS A 239 5.16 -7.01 -0.10
N VAL A 240 6.19 -6.29 0.31
CA VAL A 240 6.76 -5.15 -0.40
C VAL A 240 8.22 -5.44 -0.70
N TYR A 241 8.61 -5.27 -1.96
CA TYR A 241 10.01 -5.39 -2.41
C TYR A 241 10.47 -4.08 -3.04
N GLY A 242 11.73 -3.74 -2.89
CA GLY A 242 12.29 -2.62 -3.64
C GLY A 242 13.79 -2.51 -3.60
N ASN A 243 14.34 -1.66 -4.46
CA ASN A 243 15.77 -1.34 -4.52
C ASN A 243 16.07 0.14 -4.17
N LEU A 244 15.08 0.83 -3.61
CA LEU A 244 15.18 2.20 -3.10
C LEU A 244 15.94 2.26 -1.76
N ALA A 245 16.32 3.46 -1.30
CA ALA A 245 17.02 3.67 -0.04
C ALA A 245 16.07 3.69 1.17
N ALA A 246 16.57 3.23 2.32
CA ALA A 246 15.95 3.41 3.64
C ALA A 246 14.43 3.18 3.69
N PRO A 247 13.95 1.96 3.38
CA PRO A 247 12.53 1.69 3.36
C PRO A 247 11.94 1.62 4.79
N THR A 248 10.73 2.13 4.95
CA THR A 248 9.93 2.00 6.17
C THR A 248 8.55 1.44 5.80
N LEU A 249 7.99 0.58 6.65
CA LEU A 249 6.65 0.01 6.49
C LEU A 249 5.78 0.36 7.70
N GLU A 250 4.56 0.79 7.40
CA GLU A 250 3.45 0.91 8.32
C GLU A 250 2.35 -0.08 7.89
N ILE A 251 1.79 -0.79 8.87
CA ILE A 251 0.70 -1.76 8.67
C ILE A 251 -0.55 -1.17 9.31
N GLU A 252 -1.61 -1.06 8.54
CA GLU A 252 -2.81 -0.36 8.97
C GLU A 252 -4.04 -1.28 8.92
N PRO A 253 -4.71 -1.50 10.06
CA PRO A 253 -5.89 -2.36 10.12
C PRO A 253 -7.01 -1.91 9.18
N THR A 254 -7.55 -2.83 8.39
CA THR A 254 -8.66 -2.55 7.46
C THR A 254 -9.99 -3.05 8.02
N THR A 255 -11.09 -2.48 7.53
CA THR A 255 -12.44 -2.82 8.00
C THR A 255 -13.16 -3.77 7.04
N TYR A 256 -13.06 -3.51 5.72
CA TYR A 256 -13.90 -4.17 4.71
C TYR A 256 -13.15 -5.20 3.84
N THR A 257 -11.97 -5.61 4.27
CA THR A 257 -11.18 -6.71 3.71
C THR A 257 -10.48 -7.45 4.87
N ASP A 258 -10.10 -8.71 4.67
CA ASP A 258 -9.34 -9.53 5.63
C ASP A 258 -7.82 -9.37 5.47
N HIS A 259 -7.39 -8.29 4.81
CA HIS A 259 -5.99 -7.95 4.60
C HIS A 259 -5.73 -6.54 5.13
N ASP A 260 -4.85 -6.40 6.11
CA ASP A 260 -4.42 -5.08 6.57
C ASP A 260 -3.63 -4.37 5.45
N ALA A 261 -3.75 -3.04 5.37
CA ALA A 261 -3.07 -2.29 4.32
C ALA A 261 -1.60 -2.08 4.65
N LEU A 262 -0.76 -1.94 3.61
CA LEU A 262 0.66 -1.64 3.75
C LEU A 262 0.99 -0.28 3.18
N VAL A 263 1.55 0.60 4.00
CA VAL A 263 2.08 1.89 3.57
C VAL A 263 3.59 1.86 3.66
N VAL A 264 4.25 1.82 2.51
CA VAL A 264 5.71 1.86 2.41
C VAL A 264 6.18 3.26 2.01
N ARG A 265 7.31 3.69 2.55
CA ARG A 265 8.01 4.91 2.15
C ARG A 265 9.49 4.58 1.96
N ALA A 266 10.07 4.98 0.83
CA ALA A 266 11.48 4.72 0.53
C ALA A 266 12.12 5.87 -0.28
N GLY A 267 13.37 6.21 0.03
CA GLY A 267 14.11 7.28 -0.64
C GLY A 267 14.55 6.90 -2.05
N ILE A 268 14.34 7.81 -3.02
CA ILE A 268 14.88 7.66 -4.37
C ILE A 268 16.38 7.96 -4.31
N ARG A 269 17.22 7.04 -4.82
CA ARG A 269 18.66 7.29 -4.95
C ARG A 269 18.89 8.11 -6.21
N ASN A 270 19.65 9.19 -6.09
CA ASN A 270 20.15 9.99 -7.21
C ASN A 270 21.21 9.22 -8.00
#